data_AF-A0A963VKD3-F1
#
_entry.id   AF-A0A963VKD3-F1
#
_cell.length_a   1.000
_cell.length_b   1.000
_cell.length_c   1.000
_cell.angle_alpha   90.00
_cell.angle_beta   90.00
_cell.angle_gamma   90.00
#
_symmetry.space_group_name_H-M   'P 1'
#
loop_
_entity.id
_entity.type
_entity.pdbx_description
1 polymer ?
#
loop_
_entity_poly.entity_id
_entity_poly.type
_entity_poly.pdbx_seq_one_letter_code
_entity_poly.pdbx_strand_id
1 'polypeptide(L)' 'KTVIPCHYRTFPALEQDAGALRAGLPGVNVIEPEVLVPITI' A
#
# COMPACT_ATOMS: atom_id res chain seq x y z
N LYS A 1 11.09 -4.78 7.68
CA LYS A 1 10.18 -5.61 6.83
C LYS A 1 9.32 -4.65 6.03
N THR A 2 9.09 -4.92 4.75
CA THR A 2 8.37 -4.02 3.85
C THR A 2 7.22 -4.73 3.17
N VAL A 3 6.07 -4.06 3.06
CA VAL A 3 4.89 -4.53 2.34
C VAL A 3 4.47 -3.44 1.35
N ILE A 4 4.19 -3.86 0.12
CA ILE A 4 3.68 -2.99 -0.96
C ILE A 4 2.31 -3.55 -1.33
N PRO A 5 1.20 -2.87 -1.01
CA PRO A 5 -0.13 -3.34 -1.37
C PRO A 5 -0.36 -3.24 -2.88
N CYS A 6 -0.92 -4.31 -3.45
CA CYS A 6 -1.26 -4.43 -4.87
C CYS A 6 -2.77 -4.67 -5.03
N HIS A 7 -3.30 -4.41 -6.23
CA HIS A 7 -4.72 -4.66 -6.56
C HIS A 7 -5.74 -4.02 -5.60
N TYR A 8 -5.39 -2.88 -5.00
CA TYR A 8 -6.29 -1.97 -4.28
C TYR A 8 -6.27 -0.61 -5.01
N ARG A 9 -7.20 0.30 -4.72
CA ARG A 9 -7.34 1.61 -5.40
C ARG A 9 -7.63 1.59 -6.92
N THR A 10 -7.54 0.44 -7.60
CA THR A 10 -7.69 0.38 -9.07
C THR A 10 -9.10 0.69 -9.58
N PHE A 11 -10.12 0.52 -8.74
CA PHE A 11 -11.52 0.82 -9.06
C PHE A 11 -12.17 1.63 -7.93
N PRO A 12 -13.18 2.46 -8.22
CA PRO A 12 -13.83 3.30 -7.20
C PRO A 12 -14.45 2.53 -6.03
N ALA A 13 -14.87 1.28 -6.25
CA ALA A 13 -15.48 0.44 -5.22
C ALA A 13 -14.45 -0.22 -4.27
N LEU A 14 -13.17 -0.18 -4.62
CA LEU A 14 -12.10 -0.70 -3.79
C LEU A 14 -11.66 0.36 -2.78
N GLU A 15 -11.04 -0.10 -1.69
CA GLU A 15 -10.39 0.79 -0.74
C GLU A 15 -9.34 1.66 -1.44
N GLN A 16 -9.33 2.95 -1.11
CA GLN A 16 -8.50 3.96 -1.76
C GLN A 16 -7.30 4.34 -0.90
N ASP A 17 -7.21 3.91 0.36
CA ASP A 17 -6.07 4.16 1.25
C ASP A 17 -5.63 2.88 1.97
N ALA A 18 -4.32 2.68 2.11
CA ALA A 18 -3.76 1.53 2.82
C ALA A 18 -3.73 1.69 4.36
N GLY A 19 -4.49 2.62 4.94
CA GLY A 19 -4.47 2.94 6.37
C GLY A 19 -4.84 1.77 7.28
N ALA A 20 -5.88 1.02 6.93
CA ALA A 20 -6.26 -0.19 7.67
C ALA A 20 -5.14 -1.24 7.67
N LEU A 21 -4.46 -1.41 6.53
CA LEU A 21 -3.31 -2.33 6.40
C LEU A 21 -2.13 -1.87 7.26
N ARG A 22 -1.82 -0.56 7.26
CA ARG A 22 -0.78 0.04 8.13
C ARG A 22 -1.07 -0.20 9.60
N ALA A 23 -2.31 0.05 10.05
CA ALA A 23 -2.72 -0.15 11.43
C ALA A 23 -2.63 -1.63 11.86
N GLY A 24 -2.94 -2.56 10.94
CA GLY A 24 -2.85 -4.00 11.18
C GLY A 24 -1.44 -4.58 11.21
N LEU A 25 -0.43 -3.82 10.75
CA LEU A 25 0.97 -4.28 10.63
C LEU A 25 1.96 -3.35 11.36
N PRO A 26 1.87 -3.23 12.69
CA PRO A 26 2.79 -2.38 13.45
C PRO A 26 4.25 -2.84 13.28
N GLY A 27 5.15 -1.88 13.04
CA GLY A 27 6.57 -2.14 12.81
C GLY A 27 6.92 -2.65 11.40
N VAL A 28 5.95 -2.69 10.48
CA VAL A 28 6.18 -2.96 9.05
C VAL A 28 6.11 -1.66 8.26
N ASN A 29 7.06 -1.46 7.35
CA ASN A 29 7.01 -0.34 6.42
C ASN A 29 6.03 -0.65 5.29
N VAL A 30 4.87 0.00 5.28
CA VAL A 30 3.87 -0.13 4.21
C VAL A 30 4.05 1.02 3.23
N ILE A 31 4.46 0.70 2.00
CA ILE A 31 4.71 1.68 0.94
C ILE A 31 3.64 1.54 -0.13
N GLU A 32 2.80 2.56 -0.31
CA GLU A 32 1.80 2.58 -1.37
C GLU A 32 2.48 2.91 -2.71
N PRO A 33 2.26 2.10 -3.77
CA PRO A 33 2.90 2.31 -5.05
C PRO A 33 2.21 3.41 -5.87
N GLU A 34 3.03 4.19 -6.59
CA GLU A 34 2.57 5.12 -7.62
C GLU A 34 2.91 4.57 -9.01
N VAL A 35 2.03 4.80 -9.98
CA VAL A 35 2.16 4.24 -11.34
C VAL A 35 3.43 4.77 -12.00
N LEU A 36 4.26 3.84 -12.51
CA LEU A 36 5.56 4.11 -13.14
C LEU A 36 6.60 4.76 -12.22
N VAL A 37 6.39 4.73 -10.90
CA VAL A 37 7.36 5.22 -9.91
C VAL A 37 8.06 4.02 -9.24
N PRO A 38 9.39 3.90 -9.33
CA PRO A 38 10.12 2.83 -8.68
C PRO A 38 10.17 3.01 -7.16
N ILE A 39 10.05 1.90 -6.42
CA ILE A 39 10.19 1.86 -4.97
C ILE A 39 11.60 1.39 -4.62
N THR A 40 12.30 2.15 -3.79
CA THR A 40 13.62 1.79 -3.23
C THR A 40 13.44 1.25 -1.81
N ILE A 41 14.17 0.19 -1.43
CA ILE A 41 13.96 -0.58 -0.20
C ILE A 41 15.25 -0.78 0.58
#